data_AF-A0A7K4FKY2-F1
#
_entry.id   AF-A0A7K4FKY2-F1
#
_cell.length_a   1.000
_cell.length_b   1.000
_cell.length_c   1.000
_cell.angle_alpha   90.00
_cell.angle_beta   90.00
_cell.angle_gamma   90.00
#
_symmetry.space_group_name_H-M   'P 1'
#
loop_
_entity.id
_entity.type
_entity.pdbx_description
1 polymer ?
#
loop_
_entity_poly.entity_id
_entity_poly.type
_entity_poly.pdbx_seq_one_letter_code
_entity_poly.pdbx_strand_id
1 'polypeptide(L)'
;DCKKKEKVGAFKNAGTTYRPKGKPVEVNVYDFPDLAVGKAIPYGVYDVARNHGFVNVGITSETAEFAVESLHRWWRLVGRDQYPEATGWLVCADGGGGNGSHKRGWKFHLQELSEELGLPVTTCLYPPGTSKWNKIEHRMFSFISLNWQGVPLDSYATVVSLIAGTRTKGGLRVKAKLDKRVYGKEEITDEQMAKLNIVEHEVNPQWNYTIYPRKKVTKTAEGGAVSRKKR
;
A
#
# COMPACT_ATOMS: atom_id res chain seq x y z
N ASP A 1 2.45 1.10 4.76
CA ASP A 1 2.84 -0.09 5.56
C ASP A 1 1.70 -1.06 5.69
N CYS A 2 2.01 -2.31 6.03
CA CYS A 2 1.01 -3.35 6.23
C CYS A 2 0.62 -3.45 7.71
N LYS A 3 -0.69 -3.39 7.99
CA LYS A 3 -1.20 -3.83 9.29
C LYS A 3 -1.04 -5.36 9.41
N LYS A 4 -1.08 -5.88 10.64
CA LYS A 4 -1.22 -7.31 10.91
C LYS A 4 -2.24 -7.96 9.95
N LYS A 5 -1.85 -9.12 9.40
CA LYS A 5 -2.71 -9.97 8.57
C LYS A 5 -3.79 -10.59 9.45
N GLU A 6 -5.03 -10.48 9.00
CA GLU A 6 -6.18 -10.99 9.73
C GLU A 6 -6.73 -12.24 9.04
N LYS A 7 -7.15 -13.24 9.83
CA LYS A 7 -7.89 -14.39 9.32
C LYS A 7 -9.35 -13.97 9.14
N VAL A 8 -9.91 -14.24 7.96
CA VAL A 8 -11.31 -13.91 7.66
C VAL A 8 -12.15 -15.15 7.94
N GLY A 9 -13.07 -15.02 8.89
CA GLY A 9 -13.91 -16.10 9.39
C GLY A 9 -14.54 -15.72 10.72
N ALA A 10 -15.49 -16.53 11.20
CA ALA A 10 -16.18 -16.32 12.46
C ALA A 10 -15.29 -16.65 13.67
N PHE A 11 -14.12 -16.03 13.76
CA PHE A 11 -13.12 -16.26 14.80
C PHE A 11 -13.25 -15.25 15.94
N LYS A 12 -12.77 -15.65 17.12
CA LYS A 12 -12.72 -14.76 18.28
C LYS A 12 -11.74 -13.62 18.02
N ASN A 13 -12.29 -12.40 17.93
CA ASN A 13 -11.49 -11.18 17.95
C ASN A 13 -11.46 -10.62 19.38
N ALA A 14 -10.28 -10.24 19.88
CA ALA A 14 -10.14 -9.71 21.22
C ALA A 14 -10.86 -8.36 21.37
N GLY A 15 -11.46 -8.12 22.53
CA GLY A 15 -12.23 -6.91 22.82
C GLY A 15 -13.66 -7.21 23.27
N THR A 16 -14.45 -6.16 23.43
CA THR A 16 -15.85 -6.25 23.86
C THR A 16 -16.72 -5.31 23.05
N THR A 17 -17.96 -5.74 22.80
CA THR A 17 -18.98 -4.96 22.08
C THR A 17 -20.27 -4.94 22.87
N TYR A 18 -21.01 -3.83 22.82
CA TYR A 18 -22.32 -3.74 23.42
C TYR A 18 -23.33 -4.57 22.63
N ARG A 19 -23.99 -5.52 23.28
CA ARG A 19 -25.07 -6.33 22.71
C ARG A 19 -26.20 -6.54 23.72
N PRO A 20 -27.43 -6.80 23.24
CA PRO A 20 -28.52 -7.21 24.11
C PRO A 20 -28.15 -8.45 24.94
N LYS A 21 -28.58 -8.46 26.20
CA LYS A 21 -28.34 -9.58 27.13
C LYS A 21 -28.87 -10.89 26.52
N GLY A 22 -28.08 -11.96 26.63
CA GLY A 22 -28.44 -13.29 26.14
C GLY A 22 -28.28 -13.51 24.63
N LYS A 23 -27.74 -12.54 23.87
CA LYS A 23 -27.51 -12.67 22.43
C LYS A 23 -26.04 -12.43 22.07
N PRO A 24 -25.08 -13.24 22.59
CA PRO A 24 -23.69 -13.14 22.16
C PRO A 24 -23.54 -13.47 20.67
N VAL A 25 -22.45 -13.01 20.04
CA VAL A 25 -22.06 -13.56 18.73
C VAL A 25 -21.31 -14.85 19.00
N GLU A 26 -21.77 -15.94 18.41
CA GLU A 26 -21.04 -17.20 18.45
C GLU A 26 -19.82 -17.12 17.54
N VAL A 27 -18.66 -17.52 18.07
CA VAL A 27 -17.37 -17.45 17.37
C VAL A 27 -16.56 -18.69 17.68
N ASN A 28 -15.72 -19.09 16.72
CA ASN A 28 -14.70 -20.09 16.88
C ASN A 28 -13.57 -19.54 17.76
N VAL A 29 -13.33 -20.18 18.89
CA VAL A 29 -12.22 -19.82 19.79
C VAL A 29 -10.87 -20.19 19.20
N TYR A 30 -10.84 -21.22 18.36
CA TYR A 30 -9.64 -21.70 17.67
C TYR A 30 -9.64 -21.22 16.22
N ASP A 31 -8.52 -20.62 15.82
CA ASP A 31 -8.35 -20.05 14.49
C ASP A 31 -7.84 -21.08 13.46
N PHE A 32 -8.54 -22.21 13.31
CA PHE A 32 -8.14 -23.24 12.36
C PHE A 32 -8.25 -22.71 10.91
N PRO A 33 -7.22 -22.87 10.05
CA PRO A 33 -7.24 -22.37 8.68
C PRO A 33 -8.42 -22.88 7.84
N ASP A 34 -8.87 -24.12 8.06
CA ASP A 34 -9.95 -24.73 7.29
C ASP A 34 -11.33 -24.08 7.55
N LEU A 35 -11.47 -23.36 8.66
CA LEU A 35 -12.67 -22.59 9.00
C LEU A 35 -12.62 -21.15 8.46
N ALA A 36 -11.49 -20.75 7.87
CA ALA A 36 -11.31 -19.41 7.34
C ALA A 36 -11.78 -19.34 5.89
N VAL A 37 -12.47 -18.25 5.54
CA VAL A 37 -12.72 -17.85 4.15
C VAL A 37 -11.40 -17.47 3.46
N GLY A 38 -10.40 -17.04 4.24
CA GLY A 38 -9.06 -16.73 3.78
C GLY A 38 -8.36 -15.76 4.72
N LYS A 39 -7.49 -14.93 4.16
CA LYS A 39 -6.75 -13.90 4.92
C LYS A 39 -6.98 -12.52 4.30
N ALA A 40 -7.05 -11.51 5.16
CA ALA A 40 -7.04 -10.12 4.77
C ALA A 40 -5.68 -9.51 5.10
N ILE A 41 -5.13 -8.75 4.16
CA ILE A 41 -3.84 -8.07 4.26
C ILE A 41 -4.12 -6.57 4.11
N PRO A 42 -4.36 -5.84 5.22
CA PRO A 42 -4.67 -4.41 5.16
C PRO A 42 -3.37 -3.62 4.95
N TYR A 43 -3.17 -3.10 3.75
CA TYR A 43 -2.02 -2.24 3.43
C TYR A 43 -2.43 -0.78 3.39
N GLY A 44 -1.85 0.02 4.26
CA GLY A 44 -2.27 1.39 4.54
C GLY A 44 -1.35 2.46 3.95
N VAL A 45 -1.98 3.53 3.49
CA VAL A 45 -1.38 4.83 3.18
C VAL A 45 -2.01 5.87 4.09
N TYR A 46 -1.19 6.63 4.79
CA TYR A 46 -1.66 7.65 5.73
C TYR A 46 -1.15 9.03 5.34
N ASP A 47 -2.08 9.89 4.96
CA ASP A 47 -1.85 11.30 4.66
C ASP A 47 -1.77 12.10 5.96
N VAL A 48 -0.55 12.46 6.33
CA VAL A 48 -0.26 13.19 7.56
C VAL A 48 -0.84 14.60 7.55
N ALA A 49 -0.90 15.25 6.38
CA ALA A 49 -1.36 16.63 6.24
C ALA A 49 -2.88 16.74 6.38
N ARG A 50 -3.62 15.82 5.77
CA ARG A 50 -5.09 15.79 5.82
C ARG A 50 -5.66 14.95 6.95
N ASN A 51 -4.82 14.20 7.67
CA ASN A 51 -5.27 13.22 8.66
C ASN A 51 -6.23 12.18 8.06
N HIS A 52 -5.93 11.72 6.84
CA HIS A 52 -6.76 10.77 6.09
C HIS A 52 -6.00 9.47 5.85
N GLY A 53 -6.72 8.35 5.96
CA GLY A 53 -6.23 7.01 5.69
C GLY A 53 -6.84 6.39 4.45
N PHE A 54 -6.05 5.62 3.74
CA PHE A 54 -6.53 4.68 2.72
C PHE A 54 -5.95 3.30 3.00
N VAL A 55 -6.78 2.27 2.90
CA VAL A 55 -6.36 0.89 3.08
C VAL A 55 -6.77 0.04 1.88
N ASN A 56 -5.78 -0.52 1.20
CA ASN A 56 -5.99 -1.58 0.22
C ASN A 56 -6.00 -2.92 0.95
N VAL A 57 -7.08 -3.68 0.86
CA VAL A 57 -7.22 -4.97 1.56
C VAL A 57 -6.93 -6.09 0.57
N GLY A 58 -5.72 -6.63 0.59
CA GLY A 58 -5.31 -7.77 -0.24
C GLY A 58 -5.77 -9.10 0.35
N ILE A 59 -5.95 -10.11 -0.51
CA ILE A 59 -6.40 -11.46 -0.10
C ILE A 59 -5.40 -12.58 -0.42
N THR A 60 -4.31 -12.27 -1.14
CA THR A 60 -3.37 -13.27 -1.69
C THR A 60 -2.01 -13.24 -1.02
N SER A 61 -1.16 -12.27 -1.33
CA SER A 61 0.21 -12.19 -0.80
C SER A 61 0.62 -10.74 -0.55
N GLU A 62 1.44 -10.54 0.47
CA GLU A 62 2.06 -9.24 0.75
C GLU A 62 3.38 -9.14 -0.02
N THR A 63 3.28 -8.81 -1.31
CA THR A 63 4.42 -8.64 -2.22
C THR A 63 4.83 -7.17 -2.33
N ALA A 64 5.94 -6.91 -3.02
CA ALA A 64 6.32 -5.54 -3.36
C ALA A 64 5.33 -4.91 -4.33
N GLU A 65 4.90 -5.65 -5.35
CA GLU A 65 3.82 -5.26 -6.27
C GLU A 65 2.57 -4.80 -5.51
N PHE A 66 2.10 -5.59 -4.55
CA PHE A 66 0.92 -5.24 -3.74
C PHE A 66 1.11 -3.96 -2.92
N ALA A 67 2.31 -3.78 -2.35
CA ALA A 67 2.63 -2.57 -1.59
C ALA A 67 2.58 -1.31 -2.48
N VAL A 68 3.14 -1.38 -3.70
CA VAL A 68 3.13 -0.26 -4.65
C VAL A 68 1.75 -0.04 -5.26
N GLU A 69 1.00 -1.10 -5.60
CA GLU A 69 -0.38 -0.98 -6.06
C GLU A 69 -1.26 -0.31 -4.99
N SER A 70 -0.96 -0.51 -3.71
CA SER A 70 -1.68 0.17 -2.62
C SER A 70 -1.46 1.69 -2.66
N LEU A 71 -0.25 2.14 -2.99
CA LEU A 71 0.06 3.56 -3.23
C LEU A 71 -0.65 4.08 -4.49
N HIS A 72 -0.60 3.31 -5.57
CA HIS A 72 -1.24 3.62 -6.84
C HIS A 72 -2.75 3.81 -6.71
N ARG A 73 -3.43 2.89 -6.00
CA ARG A 73 -4.86 2.97 -5.72
C ARG A 73 -5.22 4.15 -4.84
N TRP A 74 -4.41 4.44 -3.82
CA TRP A 74 -4.59 5.64 -3.02
C TRP A 74 -4.58 6.88 -3.91
N TRP A 75 -3.61 7.00 -4.81
CA TRP A 75 -3.54 8.13 -5.73
C TRP A 75 -4.76 8.24 -6.64
N ARG A 76 -5.13 7.14 -7.30
CA ARG A 76 -6.26 7.12 -8.25
C ARG A 76 -7.61 7.42 -7.59
N LEU A 77 -7.80 7.05 -6.32
CA LEU A 77 -9.09 7.17 -5.63
C LEU A 77 -9.19 8.36 -4.67
N VAL A 78 -8.04 8.95 -4.31
CA VAL A 78 -7.95 10.00 -3.29
C VAL A 78 -6.89 11.04 -3.67
N GLY A 79 -5.64 10.61 -3.84
CA GLY A 79 -4.50 11.53 -3.90
C GLY A 79 -4.57 12.53 -5.05
N ARG A 80 -4.94 12.09 -6.26
CA ARG A 80 -4.97 12.93 -7.46
C ARG A 80 -5.88 14.15 -7.32
N ASP A 81 -7.09 13.95 -6.76
CA ASP A 81 -8.06 15.02 -6.58
C ASP A 81 -7.65 15.99 -5.46
N GLN A 82 -6.90 15.48 -4.47
CA GLN A 82 -6.45 16.26 -3.31
C GLN A 82 -5.15 17.02 -3.58
N TYR A 83 -4.36 16.59 -4.56
CA TYR A 83 -3.06 17.15 -4.88
C TYR A 83 -2.87 17.30 -6.41
N PRO A 84 -3.69 18.13 -7.09
CA PRO A 84 -3.60 18.28 -8.55
C PRO A 84 -2.27 18.89 -9.02
N GLU A 85 -1.61 19.66 -8.16
CA GLU A 85 -0.33 20.34 -8.43
C GLU A 85 0.88 19.59 -7.87
N ALA A 86 0.73 18.31 -7.50
CA ALA A 86 1.84 17.52 -6.96
C ALA A 86 3.01 17.46 -7.97
N THR A 87 4.21 17.83 -7.51
CA THR A 87 5.45 17.76 -8.30
C THR A 87 6.30 16.54 -7.97
N GLY A 88 5.92 15.78 -6.94
CA GLY A 88 6.63 14.60 -6.46
C GLY A 88 5.97 14.02 -5.22
N TRP A 89 6.37 12.80 -4.86
CA TRP A 89 5.89 12.11 -3.67
C TRP A 89 7.00 11.90 -2.65
N LEU A 90 6.65 12.01 -1.37
CA LEU A 90 7.49 11.56 -0.26
C LEU A 90 6.79 10.39 0.43
N VAL A 91 7.39 9.21 0.34
CA VAL A 91 6.92 7.98 0.97
C VAL A 91 7.79 7.66 2.17
N CYS A 92 7.23 7.83 3.37
CA CYS A 92 7.84 7.33 4.60
C CYS A 92 7.26 5.95 4.91
N ALA A 93 8.12 4.94 5.06
CA ALA A 93 7.69 3.57 5.27
C ALA A 93 8.64 2.82 6.21
N ASP A 94 8.15 1.78 6.88
CA ASP A 94 8.92 1.06 7.91
C ASP A 94 10.02 0.14 7.35
N GLY A 95 10.00 -0.13 6.05
CA GLY A 95 10.96 -1.03 5.39
C GLY A 95 10.72 -2.51 5.70
N GLY A 96 9.52 -2.89 6.14
CA GLY A 96 9.10 -4.26 6.41
C GLY A 96 8.27 -4.91 5.29
N GLY A 97 8.25 -6.24 5.24
CA GLY A 97 7.34 -6.95 4.34
C GLY A 97 7.54 -6.53 2.87
N GLY A 98 6.47 -6.07 2.20
CA GLY A 98 6.50 -5.70 0.77
C GLY A 98 7.40 -4.50 0.41
N ASN A 99 7.67 -3.58 1.35
CA ASN A 99 8.38 -2.32 1.07
C ASN A 99 9.85 -2.31 1.54
N GLY A 100 10.43 -3.49 1.80
CA GLY A 100 11.78 -3.59 2.36
C GLY A 100 12.87 -2.97 1.48
N SER A 101 13.84 -2.32 2.11
CA SER A 101 14.94 -1.61 1.43
C SER A 101 15.76 -2.49 0.47
N HIS A 102 15.95 -3.75 0.86
CA HIS A 102 16.68 -4.76 0.08
C HIS A 102 15.83 -5.42 -1.02
N LYS A 103 14.52 -5.16 -1.06
CA LYS A 103 13.62 -5.78 -2.05
C LYS A 103 13.73 -5.05 -3.38
N ARG A 104 14.23 -5.79 -4.37
CA ARG A 104 14.31 -5.34 -5.77
C ARG A 104 12.95 -5.00 -6.35
N GLY A 105 11.94 -5.83 -6.10
CA GLY A 105 10.56 -5.60 -6.53
C GLY A 105 9.98 -4.27 -6.03
N TRP A 106 10.38 -3.81 -4.84
CA TRP A 106 9.91 -2.53 -4.30
C TRP A 106 10.41 -1.37 -5.16
N LYS A 107 11.73 -1.33 -5.41
CA LYS A 107 12.34 -0.30 -6.26
C LYS A 107 11.84 -0.41 -7.71
N PHE A 108 11.68 -1.63 -8.22
CA PHE A 108 11.18 -1.88 -9.57
C PHE A 108 9.76 -1.36 -9.78
N HIS A 109 8.81 -1.74 -8.93
CA HIS A 109 7.44 -1.26 -9.08
C HIS A 109 7.29 0.22 -8.75
N LEU A 110 8.09 0.79 -7.85
CA LEU A 110 8.12 2.23 -7.66
C LEU A 110 8.59 2.98 -8.91
N GLN A 111 9.48 2.38 -9.71
CA GLN A 111 9.85 2.94 -11.02
C GLN A 111 8.66 2.94 -11.98
N GLU A 112 7.92 1.82 -12.08
CA GLU A 112 6.73 1.75 -12.94
C GLU A 112 5.66 2.75 -12.49
N LEU A 113 5.46 2.88 -11.17
CA LEU A 113 4.57 3.86 -10.58
C LEU A 113 5.01 5.28 -10.93
N SER A 114 6.29 5.61 -10.73
CA SER A 114 6.85 6.92 -11.04
C SER A 114 6.65 7.28 -12.53
N GLU A 115 6.83 6.32 -13.42
CA GLU A 115 6.59 6.48 -14.86
C GLU A 115 5.12 6.71 -15.21
N GLU A 116 4.20 5.98 -14.57
CA GLU A 116 2.76 6.15 -14.81
C GLU A 116 2.28 7.52 -14.31
N LEU A 117 2.76 7.94 -13.14
CA LEU A 117 2.40 9.23 -12.55
C LEU A 117 3.06 10.41 -13.27
N GLY A 118 4.22 10.18 -13.91
CA GLY A 118 5.09 11.26 -14.40
C GLY A 118 5.70 12.08 -13.26
N LEU A 119 5.78 11.52 -12.05
CA LEU A 119 6.24 12.21 -10.84
C LEU A 119 7.40 11.45 -10.19
N PRO A 120 8.43 12.15 -9.68
CA PRO A 120 9.44 11.53 -8.84
C PRO A 120 8.84 11.00 -7.54
N VAL A 121 9.31 9.84 -7.11
CA VAL A 121 8.93 9.22 -5.83
C VAL A 121 10.17 9.11 -4.95
N THR A 122 10.24 9.96 -3.94
CA THR A 122 11.22 9.90 -2.86
C THR A 122 10.75 8.92 -1.81
N THR A 123 11.59 7.94 -1.48
CA THR A 123 11.35 6.99 -0.40
C THR A 123 12.31 7.28 0.73
N CYS A 124 11.78 7.34 1.96
CA CYS A 124 12.57 7.40 3.18
C CYS A 124 12.14 6.27 4.10
N LEU A 125 12.99 5.24 4.22
CA LEU A 125 12.70 4.09 5.07
C LEU A 125 13.19 4.32 6.50
N TYR A 126 12.34 3.98 7.46
CA TYR A 126 12.70 3.98 8.87
C TYR A 126 13.73 2.87 9.15
N PRO A 127 14.80 3.14 9.93
CA PRO A 127 15.75 2.10 10.31
C PRO A 127 15.10 0.95 11.11
N PRO A 128 15.70 -0.25 11.12
CA PRO A 128 15.19 -1.37 11.93
C PRO A 128 14.95 -0.98 13.39
N GLY A 129 13.85 -1.47 13.98
CA GLY A 129 13.48 -1.17 15.37
C GLY A 129 12.87 0.22 15.61
N THR A 130 12.63 1.00 14.55
CA THR A 130 12.05 2.36 14.67
C THR A 130 10.59 2.47 14.22
N SER A 131 9.90 1.34 14.00
CA SER A 131 8.48 1.31 13.62
C SER A 131 7.56 2.07 14.58
N LYS A 132 7.92 2.18 15.87
CA LYS A 132 7.21 3.01 16.85
C LYS A 132 7.13 4.50 16.46
N TRP A 133 8.00 4.99 15.59
CA TRP A 133 8.00 6.39 15.14
C TRP A 133 7.17 6.60 13.88
N ASN A 134 6.69 5.52 13.27
CA ASN A 134 5.84 5.59 12.11
C ASN A 134 4.45 6.11 12.50
N LYS A 135 4.06 7.24 11.92
CA LYS A 135 2.80 7.91 12.27
C LYS A 135 1.58 7.06 11.92
N ILE A 136 1.65 6.20 10.91
CA ILE A 136 0.52 5.36 10.49
C ILE A 136 0.07 4.40 11.59
N GLU A 137 1.02 3.87 12.38
CA GLU A 137 0.72 2.93 13.46
C GLU A 137 -0.14 3.60 14.54
N HIS A 138 0.29 4.78 14.99
CA HIS A 138 -0.35 5.48 16.10
C HIS A 138 -1.55 6.32 15.70
N ARG A 139 -1.55 6.87 14.48
CA ARG A 139 -2.60 7.80 14.02
C ARG A 139 -3.69 7.13 13.18
N MET A 140 -3.47 5.92 12.68
CA MET A 140 -4.44 5.22 11.83
C MET A 140 -4.69 3.79 12.27
N PHE A 141 -3.66 2.93 12.32
CA PHE A 141 -3.85 1.50 12.57
C PHE A 141 -4.31 1.18 13.99
N SER A 142 -3.89 1.97 14.99
CA SER A 142 -4.39 1.88 16.36
C SER A 142 -5.91 2.07 16.41
N PHE A 143 -6.44 3.10 15.73
CA PHE A 143 -7.87 3.40 15.69
C PHE A 143 -8.66 2.39 14.86
N ILE A 144 -8.08 1.83 13.80
CA ILE A 144 -8.67 0.71 13.07
C ILE A 144 -8.83 -0.50 14.01
N SER A 145 -7.78 -0.82 14.79
CA SER A 145 -7.83 -1.89 15.79
C SER A 145 -8.92 -1.65 16.84
N LEU A 146 -9.04 -0.42 17.34
CA LEU A 146 -10.08 -0.06 18.30
C LEU A 146 -11.49 -0.16 17.71
N ASN A 147 -11.66 0.12 16.43
CA ASN A 147 -12.97 0.16 15.79
C ASN A 147 -13.59 -1.24 15.60
N TRP A 148 -12.78 -2.27 15.35
CA TRP A 148 -13.28 -3.63 15.13
C TRP A 148 -13.04 -4.60 16.27
N GLN A 149 -12.49 -4.14 17.40
CA GLN A 149 -12.24 -5.00 18.56
C GLN A 149 -13.55 -5.67 19.02
N GLY A 150 -13.48 -6.96 19.36
CA GLY A 150 -14.66 -7.74 19.76
C GLY A 150 -15.69 -7.97 18.65
N VAL A 151 -15.40 -7.62 17.39
CA VAL A 151 -16.22 -7.93 16.22
C VAL A 151 -15.52 -9.01 15.40
N PRO A 152 -16.18 -10.16 15.11
CA PRO A 152 -15.60 -11.17 14.24
C PRO A 152 -15.47 -10.63 12.81
N LEU A 153 -14.34 -10.94 12.17
CA LEU A 153 -14.05 -10.54 10.79
C LEU A 153 -14.53 -11.65 9.84
N ASP A 154 -15.83 -11.92 9.88
CA ASP A 154 -16.48 -13.07 9.23
C ASP A 154 -16.46 -13.02 7.69
N SER A 155 -16.30 -11.83 7.11
CA SER A 155 -16.26 -11.63 5.67
C SER A 155 -15.30 -10.50 5.28
N TYR A 156 -14.83 -10.52 4.03
CA TYR A 156 -14.06 -9.41 3.47
C TYR A 156 -14.85 -8.08 3.48
N ALA A 157 -16.17 -8.16 3.32
CA ALA A 157 -17.04 -6.99 3.39
C ALA A 157 -17.04 -6.39 4.80
N THR A 158 -17.09 -7.22 5.83
CA THR A 158 -16.98 -6.81 7.24
C THR A 158 -15.64 -6.14 7.50
N VAL A 159 -14.53 -6.74 7.05
CA VAL A 159 -13.18 -6.14 7.16
C VAL A 159 -13.13 -4.76 6.53
N VAL A 160 -13.54 -4.63 5.27
CA VAL A 160 -13.53 -3.35 4.54
C VAL A 160 -14.43 -2.31 5.23
N SER A 161 -15.63 -2.71 5.63
CA SER A 161 -16.61 -1.80 6.25
C SER A 161 -16.12 -1.28 7.60
N LEU A 162 -15.52 -2.14 8.43
CA LEU A 162 -14.97 -1.74 9.72
C LEU A 162 -13.75 -0.83 9.57
N ILE A 163 -12.86 -1.06 8.60
CA ILE A 163 -11.76 -0.13 8.33
C ILE A 163 -12.30 1.21 7.83
N ALA A 164 -13.22 1.18 6.85
CA ALA A 164 -13.81 2.39 6.29
C ALA A 164 -14.66 3.17 7.30
N GLY A 165 -15.16 2.50 8.34
CA GLY A 165 -15.92 3.07 9.45
C GLY A 165 -15.06 3.79 10.49
N THR A 166 -13.73 3.62 10.48
CA THR A 166 -12.87 4.24 11.49
C THR A 166 -12.90 5.77 11.41
N ARG A 167 -13.31 6.41 12.51
CA ARG A 167 -13.32 7.87 12.69
C ARG A 167 -12.76 8.24 14.05
N THR A 168 -12.16 9.42 14.17
CA THR A 168 -11.72 9.95 15.48
C THR A 168 -12.21 11.37 15.70
N LYS A 169 -12.28 11.80 16.97
CA LYS A 169 -12.57 13.20 17.32
C LYS A 169 -11.54 14.17 16.72
N GLY A 170 -10.31 13.72 16.52
CA GLY A 170 -9.25 14.47 15.83
C GLY A 170 -9.44 14.56 14.31
N GLY A 171 -10.55 14.06 13.76
CA GLY A 171 -10.89 14.19 12.34
C GLY A 171 -10.36 13.09 11.43
N LEU A 172 -9.82 11.99 11.97
CA LEU A 172 -9.35 10.89 11.13
C LEU A 172 -10.50 10.34 10.30
N ARG A 173 -10.27 10.18 8.99
CA ARG A 173 -11.18 9.47 8.08
C ARG A 173 -10.40 8.41 7.33
N VAL A 174 -10.96 7.21 7.25
CA VAL A 174 -10.33 6.09 6.54
C VAL A 174 -11.24 5.63 5.41
N LYS A 175 -10.68 5.47 4.22
CA LYS A 175 -11.30 4.72 3.11
C LYS A 175 -10.65 3.34 3.03
N ALA A 176 -11.42 2.33 2.67
CA ALA A 176 -10.91 0.98 2.44
C ALA A 176 -11.47 0.40 1.15
N LYS A 177 -10.68 -0.41 0.45
CA LYS A 177 -11.11 -1.12 -0.75
C LYS A 177 -10.52 -2.52 -0.79
N LEU A 178 -11.34 -3.49 -1.18
CA LEU A 178 -10.89 -4.86 -1.41
C LEU A 178 -10.06 -4.95 -2.69
N ASP A 179 -8.95 -5.67 -2.61
CA ASP A 179 -8.13 -6.05 -3.73
C ASP A 179 -8.23 -7.54 -4.01
N LYS A 180 -8.86 -7.86 -5.14
CA LYS A 180 -9.04 -9.24 -5.61
C LYS A 180 -7.92 -9.70 -6.54
N ARG A 181 -6.92 -8.85 -6.84
CA ARG A 181 -5.78 -9.23 -7.67
C ARG A 181 -4.94 -10.31 -6.98
N VAL A 182 -4.31 -11.14 -7.81
CA VAL A 182 -3.41 -12.18 -7.36
C VAL A 182 -1.99 -11.67 -7.50
N TYR A 183 -1.28 -11.63 -6.38
CA TYR A 183 0.11 -11.18 -6.33
C TYR A 183 1.03 -12.39 -6.15
N GLY A 184 1.78 -12.69 -7.22
CA GLY A 184 2.73 -13.80 -7.26
C GLY A 184 4.09 -13.43 -6.68
N LYS A 185 4.93 -14.45 -6.47
CA LYS A 185 6.36 -14.19 -6.31
C LYS A 185 6.91 -13.82 -7.68
N GLU A 186 7.74 -12.80 -7.68
CA GLU A 186 8.49 -12.36 -8.85
C GLU A 186 9.97 -12.31 -8.50
N GLU A 187 10.81 -12.50 -9.51
CA GLU A 187 12.24 -12.29 -9.43
C GLU A 187 12.61 -11.17 -10.40
N ILE A 188 13.19 -10.10 -9.86
CA ILE A 188 13.67 -8.98 -10.66
C ILE A 188 15.13 -9.25 -11.04
N THR A 189 15.42 -9.23 -12.33
CA THR A 189 16.75 -9.47 -12.90
C THR A 189 17.70 -8.29 -12.71
N ASP A 190 19.02 -8.52 -12.82
CA ASP A 190 20.05 -7.48 -12.74
C ASP A 190 19.89 -6.43 -13.83
N GLU A 191 19.50 -6.86 -15.03
CA GLU A 191 19.19 -5.95 -16.14
C GLU A 191 18.02 -5.02 -15.82
N GLN A 192 16.97 -5.51 -15.15
CA GLN A 192 15.84 -4.67 -14.75
C GLN A 192 16.24 -3.64 -13.69
N MET A 193 17.08 -4.05 -12.73
CA MET A 193 17.59 -3.14 -11.69
C MET A 193 18.52 -2.07 -12.25
N ALA A 194 19.39 -2.43 -13.20
CA ALA A 194 20.30 -1.48 -13.86
C ALA A 194 19.55 -0.41 -14.68
N LYS A 195 18.32 -0.71 -15.11
CA LYS A 195 17.46 0.22 -15.86
C LYS A 195 16.66 1.17 -14.97
N LEU A 196 16.79 1.12 -13.64
CA LEU A 196 16.08 2.04 -12.74
C LEU A 196 16.75 3.42 -12.75
N ASN A 197 15.95 4.48 -12.81
CA ASN A 197 16.39 5.86 -12.67
C ASN A 197 16.30 6.27 -11.20
N ILE A 198 17.16 5.66 -10.39
CA ILE A 198 17.22 5.83 -8.94
C ILE A 198 18.44 6.68 -8.57
N VAL A 199 18.22 7.69 -7.72
CA VAL A 199 19.25 8.54 -7.14
C VAL A 199 19.23 8.35 -5.63
N GLU A 200 20.29 7.74 -5.11
CA GLU A 200 20.47 7.58 -3.67
C GLU A 200 20.80 8.92 -3.00
N HIS A 201 20.33 9.12 -1.78
CA HIS A 201 20.60 10.34 -1.02
C HIS A 201 21.91 10.23 -0.23
N GLU A 202 22.54 11.35 0.07
CA GLU A 202 23.81 11.38 0.83
C GLU A 202 23.68 10.75 2.23
N VAL A 203 22.55 10.99 2.91
CA VAL A 203 22.28 10.46 4.24
C VAL A 203 21.45 9.19 4.12
N ASN A 204 22.03 8.06 4.54
CA ASN A 204 21.42 6.73 4.51
C ASN A 204 20.96 6.28 3.09
N PRO A 205 21.86 6.22 2.10
CA PRO A 205 21.53 5.91 0.69
C PRO A 205 20.76 4.60 0.50
N GLN A 206 21.01 3.61 1.36
CA GLN A 206 20.32 2.32 1.37
C GLN A 206 18.82 2.40 1.74
N TRP A 207 18.41 3.47 2.43
CA TRP A 207 17.04 3.69 2.91
C TRP A 207 16.37 4.90 2.27
N ASN A 208 17.17 5.86 1.82
CA ASN A 208 16.74 7.14 1.30
C ASN A 208 17.19 7.31 -0.15
N TYR A 209 16.24 7.38 -1.05
CA TYR A 209 16.49 7.53 -2.48
C TYR A 209 15.29 8.15 -3.17
N THR A 210 15.50 8.67 -4.37
CA THR A 210 14.44 9.17 -5.25
C THR A 210 14.47 8.42 -6.57
N ILE A 211 13.33 7.88 -6.95
CA ILE A 211 13.12 7.28 -8.26
C ILE A 211 12.43 8.32 -9.14
N TYR A 212 13.04 8.62 -10.28
CA TYR A 212 12.51 9.56 -11.24
C TYR A 212 11.84 8.82 -12.39
N PRO A 213 10.82 9.40 -13.04
CA PRO A 213 10.27 8.83 -14.26
C PRO A 213 11.36 8.75 -15.31
N ARG A 214 11.47 7.63 -16.02
CA ARG A 214 12.34 7.56 -17.19
C ARG A 214 11.71 8.37 -18.31
N LYS A 215 12.51 9.15 -19.03
CA LYS A 215 12.05 9.81 -20.25
C LYS A 215 11.53 8.72 -21.18
N LYS A 216 10.25 8.79 -21.58
CA LYS A 216 9.74 7.92 -22.65
C LYS A 216 10.64 8.17 -23.86
N VAL A 217 11.36 7.15 -24.32
CA VAL A 217 12.01 7.21 -25.63
C VAL A 217 10.86 7.25 -26.63
N THR A 218 10.45 8.44 -27.03
CA THR A 218 9.65 8.62 -28.24
C THR A 218 10.49 8.04 -29.37
N LYS A 219 10.09 6.88 -29.90
CA LYS A 219 10.57 6.44 -31.21
C LYS A 219 10.15 7.54 -32.19
N THR A 220 11.07 8.46 -32.48
CA THR A 220 10.96 9.33 -33.64
C THR A 220 10.82 8.41 -34.85
N ALA A 221 9.70 8.54 -35.56
CA ALA A 221 9.47 7.84 -36.79
C ALA A 221 10.57 8.21 -37.79
N GLU A 222 11.54 7.32 -38.01
CA GLU A 222 12.34 7.33 -39.22
C GLU A 222 11.44 6.87 -40.36
N GLY A 223 11.02 7.81 -41.20
CA GLY A 223 10.15 7.54 -42.33
C GLY A 223 10.32 8.59 -43.43
N GLY A 224 11.13 8.26 -44.43
CA GLY A 224 10.97 8.80 -45.78
C GLY A 224 12.09 9.69 -46.29
N ALA A 225 13.19 9.08 -46.70
CA ALA A 225 14.06 9.66 -47.72
C ALA A 225 13.26 9.83 -49.02
N VAL A 226 12.84 11.06 -49.34
CA VAL A 226 12.25 11.38 -50.65
C VAL A 226 13.39 11.54 -51.66
N SER A 227 13.54 10.52 -52.49
CA SER A 227 14.34 10.55 -53.72
C SER A 227 13.80 11.64 -54.65
N ARG A 228 14.61 12.68 -54.89
CA ARG A 228 14.40 13.63 -56.00
C ARG A 228 14.64 12.90 -57.32
N LYS A 229 13.58 12.61 -58.07
CA LYS A 229 13.67 12.39 -59.52
C LYS A 229 13.38 13.69 -60.26
N LYS A 230 14.41 14.19 -60.95
CA LYS A 230 14.32 15.19 -62.02
C LYS A 230 13.38 14.69 -63.12
N ARG A 231 12.44 15.52 -63.54
CA ARG A 231 12.04 15.74 -64.94
C ARG A 231 11.51 17.15 -65.06
#